data_AF-A0A7Y6JU47-F1
#
_entry.id   AF-A0A7Y6JU47-F1
#
_cell.length_a   1.000
_cell.length_b   1.000
_cell.length_c   1.000
_cell.angle_alpha   90.00
_cell.angle_beta   90.00
_cell.angle_gamma   90.00
#
_symmetry.space_group_name_H-M   'P 1'
#
loop_
_entity.id
_entity.type
_entity.pdbx_description
1 polymer ?
#
loop_
_entity_poly.entity_id
_entity_poly.type
_entity_poly.pdbx_seq_one_letter_code
_entity_poly.pdbx_strand_id
1 'polypeptide(L)' 'MKTATIEVYHVFGTKSCKSADVLYRGKLLCRRAGIENQQKLLDEARKWALAHGFTHVQVRHLS' A
#
# COMPACT_ATOMS: atom_id res chain seq x y z
N MET A 1 -1.46 19.58 -4.76
CA MET A 1 -1.90 18.19 -5.07
C MET A 1 -1.06 17.21 -4.26
N LYS A 2 -1.68 16.30 -3.48
CA LYS A 2 -0.94 15.29 -2.68
C LYS A 2 -1.18 13.91 -3.28
N THR A 3 -0.13 13.29 -3.79
CA THR A 3 -0.17 11.94 -4.37
C THR A 3 0.55 10.98 -3.44
N ALA A 4 -0.15 9.94 -2.97
CA ALA A 4 0.48 8.83 -2.25
C ALA A 4 0.96 7.78 -3.25
N THR A 5 2.07 7.10 -2.95
CA THR A 5 2.52 5.92 -3.70
C THR A 5 2.15 4.68 -2.91
N ILE A 6 1.50 3.70 -3.54
CA ILE A 6 1.23 2.40 -2.93
C ILE A 6 2.14 1.38 -3.58
N GLU A 7 3.07 0.83 -2.82
CA GLU A 7 3.94 -0.26 -3.25
C GLU A 7 3.33 -1.59 -2.82
N VAL A 8 3.09 -2.45 -3.80
CA VAL A 8 2.47 -3.75 -3.59
C VAL A 8 3.47 -4.83 -3.95
N TYR A 9 3.78 -5.70 -3.01
CA TYR A 9 4.83 -6.70 -3.16
C TYR A 9 4.54 -7.97 -2.36
N HIS A 10 5.19 -9.06 -2.77
CA HIS A 10 5.15 -10.33 -2.06
C HIS A 10 6.26 -10.37 -1.01
N VAL A 11 5.93 -10.81 0.20
CA VAL A 11 6.88 -10.95 1.31
C VAL A 11 7.15 -12.43 1.55
N PHE A 12 8.25 -12.92 0.97
CA PHE A 12 8.68 -14.31 1.15
C PHE A 12 9.11 -14.58 2.60
N GLY A 13 8.85 -15.80 3.08
CA GLY A 13 9.31 -16.26 4.40
C GLY A 13 8.52 -15.69 5.60
N THR A 14 7.44 -14.94 5.36
CA THR A 14 6.57 -14.42 6.43
C THR A 14 5.16 -14.98 6.30
N LYS A 15 4.47 -15.14 7.43
CA LYS A 15 3.05 -15.54 7.44
C LYS A 15 2.19 -14.59 6.62
N SER A 16 2.55 -13.32 6.55
CA SER A 16 1.74 -12.29 5.90
C SER A 16 1.81 -12.35 4.38
N CYS A 17 2.72 -13.08 3.73
CA CYS A 17 2.84 -13.33 2.27
C CYS A 17 2.80 -12.12 1.31
N LYS A 18 2.02 -11.07 1.54
CA LYS A 18 1.77 -9.91 0.68
C LYS A 18 1.74 -8.65 1.53
N SER A 19 2.18 -7.54 0.95
CA SER A 19 2.07 -6.22 1.56
C SER A 19 1.65 -5.16 0.54
N ALA A 20 0.89 -4.18 1.02
CA ALA A 20 0.61 -2.92 0.35
C ALA A 20 1.06 -1.78 1.28
N ASP A 21 2.16 -1.13 0.91
CA ASP A 21 2.77 -0.06 1.69
C ASP A 21 2.39 1.29 1.07
N VAL A 22 1.91 2.23 1.89
CA VAL A 22 1.61 3.60 1.48
C VAL A 22 2.80 4.48 1.82
N LEU A 23 3.40 5.07 0.79
CA LEU A 23 4.52 5.98 0.87
C LEU A 23 4.12 7.39 0.45
N TYR A 24 4.77 8.37 1.06
CA TYR A 24 4.71 9.76 0.64
C TYR A 24 6.08 10.40 0.81
N ARG A 25 6.61 11.00 -0.27
CA ARG A 25 7.95 11.64 -0.27
C ARG A 25 9.05 10.73 0.29
N GLY A 26 9.04 9.45 -0.11
CA GLY A 26 10.01 8.44 0.33
C GLY A 26 9.84 7.94 1.77
N LYS A 27 8.82 8.40 2.50
CA LYS A 27 8.51 7.92 3.85
C LYS A 27 7.35 6.94 3.82
N LEU A 28 7.51 5.80 4.48
CA LEU A 28 6.42 4.87 4.76
C LEU A 28 5.48 5.52 5.77
N LEU A 29 4.22 5.70 5.38
CA LEU A 29 3.17 6.23 6.25
C LEU A 29 2.31 5.13 6.85
N CYS A 30 2.04 4.09 6.06
CA CYS A 30 1.14 3.01 6.45
C CYS A 30 1.59 1.71 5.79
N ARG A 31 1.57 0.61 6.55
CA ARG A 31 1.81 -0.74 6.05
C ARG A 31 0.53 -1.56 6.20
N ARG A 32 0.13 -2.23 5.11
CA ARG A 32 -0.95 -3.21 5.09
C ARG A 32 -0.39 -4.53 4.62
N ALA A 33 0.10 -5.34 5.56
CA ALA A 33 0.62 -6.67 5.30
C ALA A 33 -0.33 -7.73 5.87
N GLY A 34 -0.63 -8.77 5.10
CA GLY A 34 -1.51 -9.85 5.55
C GLY A 34 -1.72 -10.92 4.50
N ILE A 35 -2.16 -12.10 4.96
CA ILE A 35 -2.50 -13.28 4.14
C ILE A 35 -3.62 -13.04 3.12
N GLU A 36 -4.28 -11.89 3.21
CA GLU A 36 -5.40 -11.52 2.38
C GLU A 36 -5.01 -11.36 0.91
N ASN A 37 -6.03 -11.30 0.05
CA ASN A 37 -5.78 -11.06 -1.35
C ASN A 37 -5.12 -9.70 -1.56
N GLN A 38 -4.18 -9.62 -2.49
CA GLN A 38 -3.43 -8.41 -2.83
C GLN A 38 -4.37 -7.24 -3.17
N GLN A 39 -5.47 -7.54 -3.85
CA GLN A 39 -6.49 -6.58 -4.19
C GLN A 39 -7.15 -5.95 -2.94
N LYS A 40 -7.40 -6.76 -1.91
CA LYS A 40 -8.01 -6.28 -0.66
C LYS A 40 -7.07 -5.35 0.09
N LEU A 41 -5.79 -5.72 0.20
CA LEU A 41 -4.76 -4.86 0.80
C LEU A 41 -4.59 -3.54 0.04
N LEU A 42 -4.66 -3.58 -1.29
CA LEU A 42 -4.64 -2.38 -2.13
C LEU A 42 -5.86 -1.47 -1.86
N ASP A 43 -7.05 -2.03 -1.78
CA ASP A 43 -8.27 -1.25 -1.53
C ASP A 43 -8.25 -0.62 -0.13
N GLU A 44 -7.74 -1.33 0.88
CA GLU A 44 -7.55 -0.77 2.23
C GLU A 44 -6.50 0.35 2.24
N ALA A 45 -5.39 0.18 1.53
CA ALA A 45 -4.37 1.21 1.38
C ALA A 45 -4.90 2.46 0.65
N ARG A 46 -5.75 2.27 -0.37
CA ARG A 46 -6.45 3.37 -1.08
C ARG A 46 -7.42 4.11 -0.17
N LYS A 47 -8.26 3.38 0.58
CA LYS A 47 -9.18 3.97 1.56
C LYS A 47 -8.43 4.78 2.61
N TRP A 48 -7.31 4.24 3.10
CA TRP A 48 -6.44 4.94 4.04
C TRP A 48 -5.88 6.23 3.44
N ALA A 49 -5.38 6.20 2.19
CA ALA A 49 -4.85 7.38 1.52
C ALA A 49 -5.91 8.48 1.33
N LEU A 50 -7.11 8.12 0.89
CA LEU A 50 -8.22 9.06 0.75
C LEU A 50 -8.60 9.69 2.11
N ALA A 51 -8.67 8.88 3.17
CA ALA A 51 -8.95 9.36 4.53
C ALA A 51 -7.87 10.32 5.08
N HIS A 52 -6.63 10.25 4.58
CA HIS A 52 -5.53 11.11 5.00
C HIS A 52 -5.33 12.34 4.09
N GLY A 53 -6.30 12.63 3.22
CA GLY A 53 -6.29 13.82 2.38
C GLY A 53 -5.38 13.72 1.15
N PHE A 54 -5.01 12.50 0.72
CA PHE A 54 -4.38 12.29 -0.58
C PHE A 54 -5.46 12.31 -1.66
N THR A 55 -5.27 13.13 -2.70
CA THR A 55 -6.25 13.25 -3.80
C THR A 55 -5.95 12.31 -4.95
N HIS A 56 -4.71 11.84 -5.06
CA HIS A 56 -4.27 10.91 -6.08
C HIS A 56 -3.44 9.79 -5.46
N VAL A 57 -3.43 8.65 -6.12
CA VAL A 57 -2.70 7.46 -5.67
C VAL A 57 -1.99 6.84 -6.86
N GLN A 58 -0.68 6.66 -6.75
CA GLN A 58 0.13 5.94 -7.74
C GLN A 58 0.40 4.53 -7.22
N VAL A 59 -0.04 3.50 -7.93
CA VAL A 59 0.22 2.10 -7.55
C VAL A 59 1.47 1.61 -8.26
N ARG A 60 2.37 0.94 -7.53
CA ARG A 60 3.56 0.27 -8.05
C ARG A 60 3.54 -1.19 -7.61
N HIS A 61 3.60 -2.09 -8.58
CA HIS A 61 3.75 -3.51 -8.32
C HIS A 61 5.24 -3.84 -8.36
N LEU A 62 5.81 -4.19 -7.21
CA LEU A 62 7.18 -4.68 -7.14
C LEU A 62 7.12 -6.20 -7.24
N SER A 63 7.85 -6.74 -8.20
CA SER A 63 7.94 -8.18 -8.49
C SER A 63 8.97 -8.85 -7.58
#